data_AF-A0AAV4M9W2-F1
#
_entry.id   AF-A0AAV4M9W2-F1
#
_cell.length_a   1.000
_cell.length_b   1.000
_cell.length_c   1.000
_cell.angle_alpha   90.00
_cell.angle_beta   90.00
_cell.angle_gamma   90.00
#
_symmetry.space_group_name_H-M   'P 1'
#
loop_
_entity.id
_entity.type
_entity.pdbx_description
1 polymer ?
#
loop_
_entity_poly.entity_id
_entity_poly.type
_entity_poly.pdbx_seq_one_letter_code
_entity_poly.pdbx_strand_id
1 'polypeptide(L)'
;MSDPFTGLKICYWNAGIYSKLIDFKNFVHNHNPDVILLQETMLKQTQNIFISNYNFFRNDGPQNPVSGGTAILIKNNISQQKFPRPPSTASK
;
A
#
# COMPACT_ATOMS: atom_id res chain seq x y z
N MET A 1 -8.06 20.99 -16.80
CA MET A 1 -8.08 19.95 -17.85
C MET A 1 -8.45 18.65 -17.15
N SER A 2 -9.70 18.21 -17.25
CA SER A 2 -10.19 16.99 -16.61
C SER A 2 -9.63 15.77 -17.35
N ASP A 3 -8.95 14.89 -16.61
CA ASP A 3 -8.42 13.61 -17.11
C ASP A 3 -9.60 12.78 -17.69
N PRO A 4 -9.58 12.36 -18.97
CA PRO A 4 -10.73 11.74 -19.66
C PRO A 4 -11.06 10.32 -19.19
N PHE A 5 -10.32 9.76 -18.25
CA PHE A 5 -10.61 8.45 -17.68
C PHE A 5 -11.61 8.55 -16.53
N THR A 6 -12.89 8.31 -16.82
CA THR A 6 -13.96 8.09 -15.84
C THR A 6 -13.85 6.70 -15.19
N GLY A 7 -12.64 6.24 -14.86
CA GLY A 7 -12.36 4.90 -14.37
C GLY A 7 -11.38 4.92 -13.21
N LEU A 8 -11.44 3.89 -12.37
CA LEU A 8 -10.57 3.76 -11.20
C LEU A 8 -9.14 3.38 -11.64
N LYS A 9 -8.15 4.20 -11.29
CA LYS A 9 -6.73 3.93 -11.57
C LYS A 9 -6.12 3.11 -10.45
N ILE A 10 -5.94 1.82 -10.67
CA ILE A 10 -5.30 0.91 -9.71
C ILE A 10 -3.89 0.58 -10.20
N CYS A 11 -2.90 0.67 -9.32
CA CYS A 11 -1.58 0.11 -9.59
C CYS A 11 -1.19 -0.93 -8.54
N TYR A 12 -0.28 -1.83 -8.92
CA TYR A 12 0.28 -2.82 -8.02
C TYR A 12 1.81 -2.86 -8.15
N TRP A 13 2.49 -3.13 -7.03
CA TRP A 13 3.95 -3.23 -7.01
C TRP A 13 4.43 -4.21 -5.94
N ASN A 14 5.18 -5.23 -6.37
CA ASN A 14 5.96 -6.08 -5.48
C ASN A 14 7.33 -5.43 -5.23
N ALA A 15 7.53 -4.88 -4.03
CA ALA A 15 8.78 -4.24 -3.66
C ALA A 15 8.91 -4.03 -2.15
N GLY A 16 10.13 -4.27 -1.65
CA GLY A 16 10.60 -3.77 -0.36
C GLY A 16 10.58 -2.24 -0.36
N ILE A 17 9.45 -1.66 0.05
CA ILE A 17 9.08 -0.28 -0.33
C ILE A 17 9.96 0.77 0.35
N TYR A 18 10.54 0.44 1.51
CA TYR A 18 11.34 1.39 2.29
C TYR A 18 12.62 1.83 1.56
N SER A 19 13.30 0.93 0.85
CA SER A 19 14.51 1.27 0.09
C SER A 19 14.22 2.07 -1.17
N LYS A 20 12.97 2.07 -1.66
CA LYS A 20 12.52 2.75 -2.88
C LYS A 20 11.56 3.91 -2.60
N LEU A 21 11.56 4.44 -1.39
CA LEU A 21 10.53 5.40 -0.95
C LEU A 21 10.52 6.70 -1.77
N ILE A 22 11.69 7.17 -2.21
CA ILE A 22 11.81 8.38 -3.04
C ILE A 22 11.17 8.13 -4.41
N ASP A 23 11.57 7.06 -5.09
CA ASP A 23 11.01 6.69 -6.40
C ASP A 23 9.50 6.42 -6.31
N PHE A 24 9.06 5.78 -5.23
CA PHE A 24 7.65 5.54 -4.97
C PHE A 24 6.87 6.86 -4.84
N LYS A 25 7.38 7.83 -4.07
CA LYS A 25 6.75 9.14 -3.92
C LYS A 25 6.66 9.88 -5.25
N ASN A 26 7.72 9.83 -6.06
CA ASN A 26 7.74 10.42 -7.40
C ASN A 26 6.72 9.74 -8.32
N PHE A 27 6.63 8.41 -8.30
CA PHE A 27 5.63 7.65 -9.06
C PHE A 27 4.21 8.06 -8.67
N VAL A 28 3.90 8.12 -7.37
CA VAL A 28 2.57 8.50 -6.88
C VAL A 28 2.24 9.94 -7.28
N HIS A 29 3.20 10.85 -7.21
CA HIS A 29 3.02 12.25 -7.63
C HIS A 29 2.69 12.35 -9.12
N ASN A 30 3.43 11.64 -9.96
CA ASN A 30 3.32 11.76 -11.42
C ASN A 30 2.08 11.05 -11.99
N HIS A 31 1.73 9.88 -11.46
CA HIS A 31 0.64 9.06 -11.99
C HIS A 31 -0.69 9.25 -11.25
N ASN A 32 -0.64 9.72 -10.00
CA ASN A 32 -1.80 9.98 -9.15
C ASN A 32 -2.84 8.84 -9.16
N PRO A 33 -2.44 7.58 -8.86
CA PRO A 33 -3.34 6.42 -8.86
C PRO A 33 -4.40 6.54 -7.75
N ASP A 34 -5.58 5.98 -7.94
CA ASP A 34 -6.65 6.00 -6.94
C ASP A 34 -6.44 4.97 -5.83
N VAL A 35 -5.92 3.80 -6.22
CA VAL A 35 -5.59 2.69 -5.32
C VAL A 35 -4.22 2.12 -5.67
N ILE A 36 -3.40 1.84 -4.66
CA ILE A 36 -2.07 1.24 -4.80
C ILE A 36 -2.01 -0.03 -3.98
N LEU A 37 -1.61 -1.13 -4.59
CA LEU A 37 -1.43 -2.43 -3.95
C LEU A 37 0.05 -2.76 -3.85
N LEU A 38 0.56 -2.95 -2.64
CA LEU A 38 1.96 -3.30 -2.39
C LEU A 38 2.08 -4.74 -1.86
N GLN A 39 3.02 -5.49 -2.41
CA GLN A 39 3.43 -6.82 -1.93
C GLN A 39 4.92 -6.84 -1.62
N GLU A 40 5.35 -7.80 -0.78
CA GLU A 40 6.73 -7.90 -0.29
C GLU A 40 7.23 -6.57 0.27
N THR A 41 6.40 -5.90 1.07
CA THR A 41 6.73 -4.56 1.58
C THR A 41 7.99 -4.57 2.43
N MET A 42 8.32 -5.71 3.05
CA MET A 42 9.49 -5.92 3.91
C MET A 42 9.64 -4.82 4.96
N LEU A 43 8.51 -4.31 5.46
CA LEU A 43 8.51 -3.23 6.43
C LEU A 43 8.71 -3.76 7.84
N LYS A 44 9.56 -3.07 8.60
CA LYS A 44 9.61 -3.20 10.04
C LYS A 44 8.40 -2.53 10.67
N GLN A 45 7.97 -3.03 11.83
CA GLN A 45 6.90 -2.40 12.61
C GLN A 45 7.22 -0.94 12.99
N THR A 46 8.50 -0.59 13.09
CA THR A 46 8.99 0.76 13.39
C THR A 46 9.00 1.70 12.19
N GLN A 47 8.91 1.18 10.97
CA GLN A 47 8.99 1.98 9.75
C GLN A 47 7.60 2.47 9.36
N ASN A 48 7.34 3.77 9.50
CA ASN A 48 6.09 4.37 9.03
C ASN A 48 6.28 5.03 7.66
N ILE A 49 5.33 4.81 6.75
CA ILE A 49 5.27 5.46 5.45
C ILE A 49 4.08 6.41 5.45
N PHE A 50 4.35 7.65 5.04
CA PHE A 50 3.34 8.68 4.86
C PHE A 50 3.37 9.17 3.40
N ILE A 51 2.21 9.14 2.76
CA ILE A 51 1.97 9.66 1.41
C ILE A 51 0.75 10.59 1.52
N SER A 52 0.93 11.86 1.16
CA SER A 52 -0.14 12.86 1.26
C SER A 52 -1.35 12.46 0.40
N ASN A 53 -2.55 12.66 0.93
CA ASN A 53 -3.84 12.32 0.32
C ASN A 53 -4.17 10.82 0.20
N TYR A 54 -3.41 9.94 0.85
CA TYR A 54 -3.73 8.51 0.90
C TYR A 54 -3.84 7.99 2.33
N ASN A 55 -4.83 7.13 2.55
CA ASN A 55 -4.92 6.27 3.70
C ASN A 55 -4.06 5.02 3.46
N PHE A 56 -3.16 4.72 4.40
CA PHE A 56 -2.23 3.59 4.30
C PHE A 56 -2.65 2.46 5.24
N PHE A 57 -3.04 1.32 4.67
CA PHE A 57 -3.34 0.09 5.39
C PHE A 57 -2.24 -0.91 5.12
N ARG A 58 -1.73 -1.55 6.16
CA ARG A 58 -0.65 -2.53 6.03
C ARG A 58 -0.95 -3.78 6.83
N ASN A 59 -0.35 -4.87 6.37
CA ASN A 59 -0.28 -6.14 7.06
C ASN A 59 1.18 -6.60 6.99
N ASP A 60 1.88 -6.46 8.12
CA ASP A 60 3.29 -6.81 8.19
C ASP A 60 3.49 -8.32 8.17
N GLY A 61 4.58 -8.75 7.55
CA GLY A 61 5.04 -10.13 7.61
C GLY A 61 5.92 -10.39 8.85
N PRO A 62 6.56 -11.57 8.91
CA PRO A 62 7.50 -11.91 9.96
C PRO A 62 8.58 -10.84 10.12
N GLN A 63 9.01 -10.60 11.37
CA GLN A 63 9.98 -9.54 11.68
C GLN A 63 11.41 -10.08 11.88
N ASN A 64 11.57 -11.40 12.06
CA ASN A 64 12.85 -12.07 12.31
C ASN A 64 12.96 -13.37 11.48
N PRO A 65 13.49 -13.34 10.24
CA PRO A 65 13.90 -12.15 9.50
C PRO A 65 12.70 -11.37 8.94
N VAL A 66 12.91 -10.09 8.66
CA VAL A 66 11.91 -9.25 7.98
C VAL A 66 11.65 -9.83 6.59
N SER A 67 10.41 -10.25 6.34
CA SER A 67 10.02 -10.90 5.08
C SER A 67 8.53 -10.67 4.79
N GLY A 68 8.13 -10.80 3.53
CA GLY A 68 6.73 -10.68 3.13
C GLY A 68 6.16 -9.28 3.40
N GLY A 69 4.87 -9.29 3.76
CA GLY A 69 4.11 -8.09 4.07
C GLY A 69 3.37 -7.52 2.86
N THR A 70 2.21 -6.95 3.12
CA THR A 70 1.37 -6.30 2.11
C THR A 70 0.88 -4.95 2.60
N ALA A 71 0.57 -4.07 1.67
CA ALA A 71 -0.10 -2.81 2.00
C ALA A 71 -1.01 -2.33 0.89
N ILE A 72 -1.96 -1.48 1.25
CA ILE A 72 -2.92 -0.84 0.36
C ILE A 72 -2.90 0.65 0.67
N LEU A 73 -2.73 1.49 -0.35
CA LEU A 73 -2.95 2.92 -0.26
C LEU A 73 -4.22 3.27 -1.04
N ILE A 74 -5.13 4.01 -0.42
CA ILE A 74 -6.39 4.45 -1.03
C ILE A 74 -6.47 5.96 -0.89
N LYS A 75 -6.77 6.68 -1.97
CA LYS A 75 -6.98 8.14 -1.87
C LYS A 75 -8.04 8.49 -0.83
N ASN A 76 -7.83 9.58 -0.11
CA ASN A 76 -8.70 10.02 0.99
C ASN A 76 -10.12 10.37 0.55
N ASN A 77 -10.32 10.75 -0.71
CA ASN A 77 -11.63 11.09 -1.27
C ASN A 77 -12.45 9.85 -1.72
N ILE A 78 -11.90 8.64 -1.60
CA ILE A 78 -12.60 7.40 -1.91
C ILE A 78 -13.15 6.82 -0.61
N SER A 79 -14.46 6.61 -0.58
CA SER A 79 -15.14 5.97 0.56
C SER A 79 -14.63 4.55 0.73
N GLN A 80 -14.31 4.19 1.97
CA GLN A 80 -13.63 2.93 2.29
C GLN A 80 -14.08 2.41 3.65
N GLN A 81 -14.23 1.09 3.74
CA GLN A 81 -14.61 0.39 4.97
C GLN A 81 -13.59 -0.72 5.23
N LYS A 82 -12.92 -0.65 6.38
CA LYS A 82 -11.99 -1.70 6.82
C LYS A 82 -12.79 -2.79 7.54
N PHE A 83 -12.68 -4.02 7.06
CA PHE A 83 -13.20 -5.18 7.74
C PHE A 83 -12.09 -5.88 8.53
N PRO A 84 -12.38 -6.43 9.72
CA PRO A 84 -11.44 -7.28 10.42
C PRO A 84 -11.12 -8.48 9.55
N ARG A 85 -9.84 -8.89 9.53
CA ARG A 85 -9.46 -10.13 8.88
C ARG A 85 -10.15 -11.28 9.63
N PRO A 86 -10.80 -12.22 8.94
CA PRO A 86 -11.25 -13.44 9.60
C PRO A 86 -10.04 -14.13 10.26
N PRO A 87 -10.22 -14.74 11.45
CA PRO A 87 -9.14 -15.44 12.13
C PRO A 87 -8.54 -16.48 11.18
N SER A 88 -7.22 -16.45 10.99
CA SER A 88 -6.54 -17.44 10.19
C SER A 88 -6.63 -18.78 10.91
N THR A 89 -7.43 -19.72 10.41
CA THR A 89 -7.33 -21.13 10.78
C THR A 89 -6.03 -21.69 10.19
N ALA A 90 -4.91 -21.38 10.83
CA ALA A 90 -3.65 -22.07 10.61
C ALA A 90 -3.73 -23.41 11.35
N SER A 91 -4.24 -24.45 10.69
CA SER A 91 -3.90 -25.82 11.08
C SER A 91 -2.42 -26.02 10.76
N LYS A 92 -1.69 -26.52 11.76
CA LYS A 92 -0.27 -26.86 11.74
C LYS A 92 0.12 -27.77 10.60
#